data_AF-A0A8R7UGD9-F1
#
_entry.id   AF-A0A8R7UGD9-F1
#
_cell.length_a   1.000
_cell.length_b   1.000
_cell.length_c   1.000
_cell.angle_alpha   90.00
_cell.angle_beta   90.00
_cell.angle_gamma   90.00
#
_symmetry.space_group_name_H-M   'P 1'
#
loop_
_entity.id
_entity.type
_entity.pdbx_description
1 polymer ?
#
loop_
_entity_poly.entity_id
_entity_poly.type
_entity_poly.pdbx_seq_one_letter_code
_entity_poly.pdbx_strand_id
1 'polypeptide(L)'
;MSMLPTMKWLIESKLPIWIFSGDFDSVCPLPATRYSIQDMALSVTTPWRPWTAKEEVGGYVQQYAGGFTFLSVRGAGHMVPSFQPERALVMLSSFLQGVLPPYVEQ
;
A
#
# COMPACT_ATOMS: atom_id res chain seq x y z
N MET A 1 -17.70 10.93 -8.24
CA MET A 1 -16.86 10.73 -9.44
C MET A 1 -15.77 9.72 -9.07
N SER A 2 -15.47 8.74 -9.93
CA SER A 2 -14.49 7.69 -9.63
C SER A 2 -13.09 8.07 -10.13
N MET A 3 -12.05 7.73 -9.36
CA MET A 3 -10.64 7.94 -9.73
C MET A 3 -10.01 6.76 -10.47
N LEU A 4 -10.71 5.63 -10.59
CA LEU A 4 -10.17 4.42 -11.23
C LEU A 4 -9.70 4.65 -12.69
N PRO A 5 -10.43 5.41 -13.54
CA PRO A 5 -9.95 5.69 -14.89
C PRO A 5 -8.61 6.45 -14.90
N THR A 6 -8.45 7.44 -14.02
CA THR A 6 -7.21 8.20 -13.87
C THR A 6 -6.07 7.30 -13.41
N MET A 7 -6.32 6.41 -12.45
CA MET A 7 -5.31 5.46 -11.96
C MET A 7 -4.84 4.52 -13.07
N LYS A 8 -5.78 3.99 -13.88
CA LYS A 8 -5.44 3.16 -15.05
C LYS A 8 -4.58 3.91 -16.05
N TRP A 9 -4.93 5.15 -16.38
CA TRP A 9 -4.15 6.00 -17.28
C TRP A 9 -2.73 6.26 -16.76
N LEU A 10 -2.55 6.50 -15.47
CA LEU A 10 -1.23 6.68 -14.84
C LEU A 10 -0.38 5.39 -14.92
N ILE A 11 -0.99 4.23 -14.68
CA ILE A 11 -0.33 2.92 -14.80
C ILE A 11 0.11 2.65 -16.25
N GLU A 12 -0.76 2.93 -17.23
CA GLU A 12 -0.45 2.81 -18.66
C GLU A 12 0.71 3.73 -19.06
N SER A 13 0.77 4.93 -18.47
CA SER A 13 1.84 5.92 -18.63
C SER A 13 3.13 5.57 -17.89
N LYS A 14 3.23 4.37 -17.29
CA LYS A 14 4.40 3.86 -16.57
C LYS A 14 4.79 4.69 -15.34
N LEU A 15 3.83 5.39 -14.74
CA LEU A 15 4.06 6.09 -13.47
C LEU A 15 3.85 5.13 -12.30
N PRO A 16 4.82 5.02 -11.36
CA PRO A 16 4.66 4.20 -10.17
C PRO A 16 3.62 4.82 -9.24
N ILE A 17 2.65 4.01 -8.79
CA ILE A 17 1.57 4.46 -7.91
C ILE A 17 1.56 3.58 -6.68
N TRP A 18 1.59 4.22 -5.51
CA TRP A 18 1.45 3.55 -4.23
C TRP A 18 0.21 4.07 -3.51
N ILE A 19 -0.66 3.15 -3.10
CA ILE A 19 -1.78 3.45 -2.21
C ILE A 19 -1.51 2.76 -0.88
N PHE A 20 -1.77 3.46 0.21
CA PHE A 20 -1.68 2.90 1.55
C PHE A 20 -2.94 3.17 2.37
N SER A 21 -3.22 2.30 3.33
CA SER A 21 -4.33 2.44 4.28
C SER A 21 -3.89 2.07 5.68
N GLY A 22 -4.28 2.87 6.67
CA GLY A 22 -4.29 2.41 8.06
C GLY A 22 -5.37 1.34 8.23
N ASP A 23 -5.07 0.25 8.94
CA ASP A 23 -6.01 -0.86 9.12
C ASP A 23 -7.06 -0.63 10.22
N PHE A 24 -6.89 0.42 11.05
CA PHE A 24 -7.82 0.83 12.09
C PHE A 24 -8.69 2.04 11.69
N ASP A 25 -8.56 2.53 10.45
CA ASP A 25 -9.46 3.56 9.93
C ASP A 25 -10.85 2.97 9.63
N SER A 26 -11.90 3.63 10.13
CA SER A 26 -13.29 3.27 9.86
C SER A 26 -13.98 4.20 8.85
N VAL A 27 -13.41 5.38 8.55
CA VAL A 27 -13.99 6.36 7.63
C VAL A 27 -13.61 6.03 6.19
N CYS A 28 -12.35 5.70 5.94
CA CYS A 28 -11.84 5.21 4.66
C CYS A 28 -11.13 3.86 4.89
N PRO A 29 -11.90 2.80 5.21
CA PRO A 29 -11.33 1.57 5.74
C PRO A 29 -10.64 0.74 4.65
N LEU A 30 -9.62 -0.01 5.07
CA LEU A 30 -8.80 -0.87 4.20
C LEU A 30 -9.62 -1.77 3.24
N PRO A 31 -10.73 -2.43 3.65
CA PRO A 31 -11.55 -3.21 2.73
C PRO A 31 -12.14 -2.40 1.58
N ALA A 32 -12.57 -1.16 1.81
CA ALA A 32 -13.14 -0.30 0.77
C ALA A 32 -12.09 0.04 -0.30
N THR A 33 -10.85 0.33 0.11
CA THR A 33 -9.73 0.53 -0.80
C THR A 33 -9.41 -0.75 -1.57
N ARG A 34 -9.44 -1.92 -0.91
CA ARG A 34 -9.21 -3.21 -1.58
C ARG A 34 -10.25 -3.51 -2.65
N TYR A 35 -11.54 -3.28 -2.38
CA TYR A 35 -12.60 -3.44 -3.39
C TYR A 35 -12.39 -2.50 -4.58
N SER A 36 -12.08 -1.23 -4.33
CA SER A 36 -11.78 -0.27 -5.41
C SER A 36 -10.60 -0.70 -6.29
N ILE A 37 -9.57 -1.30 -5.69
CA ILE A 37 -8.42 -1.83 -6.43
C ILE A 37 -8.80 -3.10 -7.22
N GLN A 38 -9.65 -3.96 -6.65
CA GLN A 38 -10.15 -5.16 -7.35
C GLN A 38 -10.94 -4.79 -8.61
N ASP A 39 -11.73 -3.72 -8.60
CA ASP A 39 -12.46 -3.21 -9.76
C ASP A 39 -11.55 -2.76 -10.92
N MET A 40 -10.26 -2.52 -10.66
CA MET A 40 -9.30 -2.23 -11.72
C MET A 40 -8.85 -3.49 -12.48
N ALA A 41 -9.09 -4.69 -11.95
CA ALA A 41 -8.73 -5.98 -12.53
C ALA A 41 -7.23 -6.12 -12.90
N LEU A 42 -6.35 -5.57 -12.06
CA LEU A 42 -4.89 -5.64 -12.27
C LEU A 42 -4.34 -7.02 -11.90
N SER A 43 -3.42 -7.55 -12.70
CA SER A 43 -2.72 -8.81 -12.39
C SER A 43 -1.78 -8.63 -11.21
N VAL A 44 -1.77 -9.59 -10.28
CA VAL A 44 -0.89 -9.58 -9.10
C VAL A 44 0.51 -10.07 -9.50
N THR A 45 1.54 -9.29 -9.19
CA THR A 45 2.96 -9.66 -9.42
C THR A 45 3.63 -10.14 -8.14
N THR A 46 3.34 -9.51 -7.01
CA THR A 46 3.77 -9.97 -5.68
C THR A 46 2.53 -10.20 -4.83
N PRO A 47 2.29 -11.41 -4.29
CA PRO A 47 1.11 -11.71 -3.48
C PRO A 47 1.11 -10.91 -2.17
N TRP A 48 -0.06 -10.81 -1.54
CA TRP A 48 -0.24 -10.16 -0.24
C TRP A 48 0.68 -10.78 0.81
N ARG A 49 1.74 -10.06 1.18
CA ARG A 49 2.75 -10.51 2.14
C ARG A 49 2.95 -9.50 3.26
N PRO A 50 3.37 -9.93 4.45
CA PRO A 50 3.80 -9.01 5.50
C PRO A 50 5.03 -8.19 5.08
N TRP A 51 5.24 -7.07 5.76
CA TRP A 51 6.50 -6.32 5.77
C TRP A 51 6.86 -5.91 7.20
N THR A 52 8.14 -5.66 7.43
CA THR A 52 8.73 -5.50 8.76
C THR A 52 9.16 -4.06 9.01
N ALA A 53 8.92 -3.55 10.22
CA ALA A 53 9.47 -2.30 10.75
C ALA A 53 9.91 -2.54 12.20
N LYS A 54 11.17 -2.24 12.53
CA LYS A 54 11.79 -2.56 13.83
C LYS A 54 11.45 -3.97 14.33
N GLU A 55 11.72 -4.96 13.47
CA GLU A 55 11.55 -6.39 13.78
C GLU A 55 10.10 -6.85 14.01
N GLU A 56 9.12 -5.96 13.93
CA GLU A 56 7.69 -6.31 14.00
C GLU A 56 7.01 -6.21 12.63
N VAL A 57 5.86 -6.88 12.50
CA VAL A 57 5.00 -6.71 11.32
C VAL A 57 4.48 -5.27 11.26
N GLY A 58 5.00 -4.48 10.32
CA GLY A 58 4.59 -3.11 10.05
C GLY A 58 3.27 -3.01 9.30
N GLY A 59 2.89 -4.10 8.61
CA GLY A 59 1.66 -4.22 7.84
C GLY A 59 1.82 -5.25 6.74
N TYR A 60 1.07 -5.09 5.66
CA TYR A 60 1.13 -5.96 4.50
C TYR A 60 1.24 -5.16 3.21
N VAL A 61 1.77 -5.80 2.16
CA VAL A 61 1.97 -5.21 0.85
C VAL A 61 1.62 -6.20 -0.25
N GLN A 62 1.05 -5.70 -1.34
CA GLN A 62 0.83 -6.44 -2.57
C GLN A 62 1.18 -5.55 -3.76
N GLN A 63 1.85 -6.14 -4.73
CA GLN A 63 2.25 -5.46 -5.95
C GLN A 63 1.48 -6.03 -7.14
N TYR A 64 1.15 -5.15 -8.07
CA TYR A 64 0.41 -5.46 -9.28
C TYR A 64 1.23 -5.08 -10.52
N ALA A 65 0.83 -5.63 -11.66
CA ALA A 65 1.41 -5.30 -12.95
C ALA A 65 1.31 -3.78 -13.23
N GLY A 66 2.33 -3.24 -13.91
CA GLY A 66 2.38 -1.82 -14.24
C GLY A 66 2.86 -0.90 -13.10
N GLY A 67 3.42 -1.45 -12.02
CA GLY A 67 4.06 -0.64 -10.96
C GLY A 67 3.08 -0.10 -9.91
N PHE A 68 1.85 -0.61 -9.88
CA PHE A 68 0.87 -0.29 -8.86
C PHE A 68 1.12 -1.12 -7.60
N THR A 69 1.21 -0.47 -6.44
CA THR A 69 1.47 -1.11 -5.14
C THR A 69 0.43 -0.69 -4.13
N PHE A 70 -0.09 -1.65 -3.36
CA PHE A 70 -1.01 -1.39 -2.25
C PHE A 70 -0.41 -1.88 -0.94
N LEU A 71 -0.50 -1.05 0.10
CA LEU A 71 0.03 -1.35 1.43
C LEU A 71 -1.02 -1.11 2.52
N SER A 72 -0.98 -1.94 3.55
CA SER A 72 -1.57 -1.62 4.84
C SER A 72 -0.48 -1.20 5.83
N VAL A 73 -0.83 -0.31 6.75
CA VAL A 73 -0.03 0.01 7.92
C VAL A 73 -0.76 -0.47 9.16
N ARG A 74 -0.17 -1.44 9.86
CA ARG A 74 -0.74 -2.09 11.02
C ARG A 74 -0.88 -1.10 12.18
N GLY A 75 -2.02 -1.10 12.86
CA GLY A 75 -2.30 -0.28 14.04
C GLY A 75 -2.36 1.21 13.75
N ALA A 76 -2.63 1.61 12.50
CA ALA A 76 -2.77 3.01 12.09
C ALA A 76 -4.22 3.34 11.75
N GLY A 77 -4.70 4.52 12.17
CA GLY A 77 -5.97 5.08 11.73
C GLY A 77 -5.85 5.89 10.43
N HIS A 78 -6.79 6.81 10.21
CA HIS A 78 -6.86 7.65 8.99
C HIS A 78 -5.57 8.45 8.75
N MET A 79 -5.03 9.07 9.81
CA MET A 79 -3.78 9.84 9.74
C MET A 79 -2.57 8.95 10.03
N VAL A 80 -2.21 8.06 9.10
CA VAL A 80 -1.17 7.04 9.29
C VAL A 80 0.14 7.57 9.92
N PRO A 81 0.75 8.68 9.44
CA PRO A 81 1.99 9.18 10.03
C PRO A 81 1.85 9.69 11.47
N SER A 82 0.64 10.04 11.92
CA SER A 82 0.37 10.46 13.30
C SER A 82 0.29 9.26 14.25
N PHE A 83 -0.37 8.18 13.82
CA PHE A 83 -0.55 6.97 14.64
C PHE A 83 0.67 6.05 14.64
N GLN A 84 1.34 5.91 13.49
CA GLN A 84 2.46 4.99 13.29
C GLN A 84 3.60 5.70 12.53
N PRO A 85 4.24 6.73 13.12
CA PRO A 85 5.21 7.58 12.44
C PRO A 85 6.40 6.80 11.86
N GLU A 86 6.86 5.80 12.61
CA GLU A 86 8.00 5.00 12.20
C GLU A 86 7.68 4.08 11.02
N ARG A 87 6.54 3.38 11.07
CA ARG A 87 6.06 2.53 9.97
C ARG A 87 5.78 3.36 8.72
N ALA A 88 5.24 4.57 8.90
CA ALA A 88 5.05 5.53 7.81
C ALA A 88 6.38 5.97 7.19
N LEU A 89 7.43 6.18 7.98
CA LEU A 89 8.76 6.54 7.47
C LEU A 89 9.40 5.39 6.67
N VAL A 90 9.28 4.14 7.13
CA VAL A 90 9.75 2.97 6.38
C VAL A 90 9.02 2.86 5.03
N MET A 91 7.69 3.01 5.03
CA MET A 91 6.88 3.03 3.82
C MET A 91 7.30 4.14 2.85
N LEU A 92 7.45 5.38 3.34
CA LEU A 92 7.85 6.52 2.52
C LEU A 92 9.25 6.33 1.92
N SER A 93 10.20 5.84 2.73
CA SER A 93 11.57 5.58 2.28
C SER A 93 11.60 4.50 1.19
N SER A 94 10.79 3.44 1.35
CA SER A 94 10.64 2.36 0.37
C SER A 94 10.06 2.88 -0.95
N PHE A 95 9.02 3.73 -0.88
CA PHE A 95 8.44 4.39 -2.04
C PHE A 95 9.47 5.24 -2.80
N LEU A 96 10.22 6.09 -2.11
CA LEU A 96 11.22 6.97 -2.72
C LEU A 96 12.38 6.20 -3.37
N GLN A 97 12.74 5.06 -2.82
CA GLN A 97 13.77 4.16 -3.37
C GLN A 97 13.23 3.26 -4.49
N GLY A 98 11.91 3.19 -4.68
CA GLY A 98 11.28 2.29 -5.65
C GLY A 98 11.40 0.80 -5.29
N VAL A 99 11.62 0.47 -4.01
CA VAL A 99 11.72 -0.92 -3.52
C VAL A 99 10.56 -1.23 -2.59
N LEU A 100 10.05 -2.46 -2.60
CA LEU A 100 9.01 -2.85 -1.63
C LEU A 100 9.56 -2.84 -0.20
N PRO A 101 8.74 -2.53 0.82
CA PRO A 101 9.20 -2.58 2.20
C PRO A 101 9.76 -3.95 2.56
N PRO A 102 10.83 -3.99 3.38
CA PRO A 102 11.54 -5.23 3.69
C PRO A 102 10.62 -6.20 4.43
N TYR A 103 10.92 -7.49 4.30
CA TYR A 103 10.32 -8.52 5.14
C TYR A 103 11.46 -9.39 5.66
N VAL A 104 11.58 -9.45 6.98
CA VAL A 104 12.55 -10.28 7.69
C VAL A 104 11.74 -11.32 8.43
N GLU A 105 11.89 -12.59 8.03
CA GLU A 105 11.38 -13.73 8.80
C GLU A 105 12.25 -13.93 10.04
N GLN A 106 11.61 -14.06 11.19
CA GLN A 106 12.24 -14.44 12.45
C GLN A 106 12.39 -15.96 12.54
#